data_AF-A0A1A8PTL1-F1
#
_entry.id   AF-A0A1A8PTL1-F1
#
_cell.length_a   1.000
_cell.length_b   1.000
_cell.length_c   1.000
_cell.angle_alpha   90.00
_cell.angle_beta   90.00
_cell.angle_gamma   90.00
#
_symmetry.space_group_name_H-M   'P 1'
#
loop_
_entity.id
_entity.type
_entity.pdbx_description
1 polymer ?
#
loop_
_entity_poly.entity_id
_entity_poly.type
_entity_poly.pdbx_seq_one_letter_code
_entity_poly.pdbx_strand_id
1 'polypeptide(L)'
;LCLATGVRGGVDWMRKLAFRYRRVKEIYTTYKNNVGGLLGPAKREAWLQLRAEIEALTDSWLTLALKALTLIHSRSNCVNILVTTTQLIPALAKVLLYGLGTVFPIENIYSATKIGKESCFERVIQRFGRKVVYIVVGDGVEEEQGSKKHNMPFWR
;
A
#
# COMPACT_ATOMS: atom_id res chain seq x y z
N LEU A 1 -28.86 24.54 -31.07
CA LEU A 1 -27.62 25.34 -30.97
C LEU A 1 -27.49 25.79 -29.52
N CYS A 2 -26.59 25.35 -28.65
CA CYS A 2 -25.29 24.70 -28.79
C CYS A 2 -25.11 23.66 -27.68
N LEU A 3 -24.77 22.41 -28.03
CA LEU A 3 -24.20 21.44 -27.09
C LEU A 3 -22.74 21.79 -26.89
N ALA A 4 -22.32 22.04 -25.65
CA ALA A 4 -20.94 22.26 -25.29
C ALA A 4 -20.09 21.03 -25.68
N THR A 5 -19.21 21.20 -26.67
CA THR A 5 -18.31 20.18 -27.23
C THR A 5 -17.10 19.86 -26.32
N GLY A 6 -17.04 20.37 -25.09
CA GLY A 6 -15.90 20.20 -24.18
C GLY A 6 -15.94 18.99 -23.24
N VAL A 7 -17.08 18.31 -23.07
CA VAL A 7 -17.27 17.33 -21.98
C VAL A 7 -16.86 15.90 -22.36
N ARG A 8 -16.85 15.54 -23.65
CA ARG A 8 -16.54 14.16 -24.10
C ARG A 8 -15.09 13.76 -23.80
N GLY A 9 -14.14 14.69 -23.89
CA GLY A 9 -12.72 14.42 -23.61
C GLY A 9 -12.46 14.03 -22.15
N GLY A 10 -13.15 14.66 -21.19
CA GLY A 10 -13.01 14.35 -19.78
C GLY A 10 -13.55 12.97 -19.40
N VAL A 11 -14.72 12.59 -19.94
CA VAL A 11 -15.33 11.28 -19.67
C VAL A 11 -14.49 10.14 -20.24
N ASP A 12 -14.04 10.26 -21.48
CA ASP A 12 -13.19 9.22 -22.10
C ASP A 12 -11.81 9.14 -21.45
N TRP A 13 -11.26 10.28 -21.02
CA TRP A 13 -10.03 10.31 -20.23
C TRP A 13 -10.19 9.60 -18.88
N MET A 14 -11.30 9.86 -18.15
CA MET A 14 -11.60 9.18 -16.89
C MET A 14 -11.76 7.67 -17.06
N ARG A 15 -12.37 7.22 -18.16
CA ARG A 15 -12.43 5.77 -18.50
C ARG A 15 -11.04 5.17 -18.70
N LYS A 16 -10.17 5.85 -19.46
CA LYS A 16 -8.78 5.41 -19.66
C LYS A 16 -7.99 5.38 -18.34
N LEU A 17 -8.21 6.35 -17.46
CA LEU A 17 -7.60 6.39 -16.13
C LEU A 17 -8.05 5.20 -15.27
N ALA A 18 -9.36 4.95 -15.18
CA ALA A 18 -9.92 3.81 -14.44
C ALA A 18 -9.40 2.48 -15.00
N PHE A 19 -9.31 2.35 -16.32
CA PHE A 19 -8.75 1.17 -16.98
C PHE A 19 -7.30 0.91 -16.54
N ARG A 20 -6.46 1.95 -16.49
CA ARG A 20 -5.06 1.83 -16.04
C ARG A 20 -4.97 1.34 -14.60
N TYR A 21 -5.75 1.91 -13.67
CA TYR A 21 -5.74 1.46 -12.28
C TYR A 21 -6.31 0.05 -12.10
N ARG A 22 -7.33 -0.33 -12.87
CA ARG A 22 -7.82 -1.71 -12.90
C ARG A 22 -6.73 -2.67 -13.37
N ARG A 23 -6.01 -2.32 -14.44
CA ARG A 23 -4.89 -3.12 -14.94
C ARG A 23 -3.75 -3.22 -13.92
N VAL A 24 -3.44 -2.14 -13.21
CA VAL A 24 -2.47 -2.16 -12.10
C VAL A 24 -2.92 -3.13 -11.00
N LYS A 25 -4.20 -3.12 -10.64
CA LYS A 25 -4.76 -4.07 -9.67
C LYS A 25 -4.63 -5.52 -10.12
N GLU A 26 -4.92 -5.81 -11.39
CA GLU A 26 -4.71 -7.13 -11.98
C GLU A 26 -3.25 -7.57 -11.87
N ILE A 27 -2.31 -6.74 -12.33
CA ILE A 27 -0.86 -7.01 -12.26
C ILE A 27 -0.42 -7.28 -10.82
N TYR A 28 -0.79 -6.41 -9.88
CA TYR A 28 -0.45 -6.60 -8.47
C TYR A 28 -0.99 -7.93 -7.94
N THR A 29 -2.26 -8.24 -8.20
CA THR A 29 -2.91 -9.45 -7.69
C THR A 29 -2.29 -10.71 -8.27
N THR A 30 -1.97 -10.70 -9.57
CA THR A 30 -1.33 -11.83 -10.27
C THR A 30 0.10 -12.07 -9.80
N TYR A 31 0.86 -11.02 -9.51
CA TYR A 31 2.30 -11.12 -9.27
C TYR A 31 2.74 -10.90 -7.82
N LYS A 32 1.82 -10.63 -6.88
CA LYS A 32 2.16 -10.41 -5.45
C LYS A 32 2.94 -11.54 -4.78
N ASN A 33 2.80 -12.77 -5.28
CA ASN A 33 3.55 -13.96 -4.86
C ASN A 33 4.55 -14.47 -5.92
N ASN A 34 4.70 -13.77 -7.04
CA ASN A 34 5.60 -14.14 -8.14
C ASN A 34 6.25 -12.90 -8.79
N VAL A 35 6.83 -12.03 -7.97
CA VAL A 35 7.44 -10.78 -8.45
C VAL A 35 8.59 -11.04 -9.42
N GLY A 36 9.33 -12.13 -9.24
CA GLY A 36 10.36 -12.56 -10.19
C GLY A 36 9.82 -12.82 -11.60
N GLY A 37 8.61 -13.38 -11.72
CA GLY A 37 7.92 -13.56 -13.00
C GLY A 37 7.50 -12.24 -13.66
N LEU A 38 7.16 -11.21 -12.87
CA LEU A 38 6.85 -9.87 -13.37
C LEU A 38 8.10 -9.15 -13.89
N LEU A 39 9.23 -9.30 -13.18
CA LEU A 39 10.48 -8.64 -13.52
C LEU A 39 11.17 -9.27 -14.74
N GLY A 40 10.96 -10.57 -14.95
CA GLY A 40 11.66 -11.37 -15.95
C GLY A 40 13.05 -11.83 -15.47
N PRO A 41 13.68 -12.79 -16.17
CA PRO A 41 14.86 -13.52 -15.67
C PRO A 41 16.03 -12.61 -15.32
N ALA A 42 16.44 -11.72 -16.22
CA ALA A 42 17.61 -10.86 -16.03
C ALA A 42 17.47 -9.91 -14.83
N LYS A 43 16.29 -9.32 -14.62
CA LYS A 43 16.05 -8.42 -13.49
C LYS A 43 15.77 -9.15 -12.19
N ARG A 44 15.26 -10.39 -12.25
CA ARG A 44 14.98 -11.22 -11.08
C ARG A 44 16.28 -11.53 -10.32
N GLU A 45 17.34 -11.92 -11.01
CA GLU A 45 18.61 -12.27 -10.36
C GLU A 45 19.21 -11.07 -9.63
N ALA A 46 19.33 -9.93 -10.32
CA ALA A 46 19.80 -8.68 -9.72
C ALA A 46 18.92 -8.24 -8.54
N TRP A 47 17.59 -8.39 -8.65
CA TRP A 47 16.67 -8.09 -7.55
C TRP A 47 16.89 -9.01 -6.34
N LEU A 48 17.05 -10.32 -6.54
CA LEU A 48 17.29 -11.26 -5.44
C LEU A 48 18.63 -10.99 -4.75
N GLN A 49 19.68 -10.69 -5.51
CA GLN A 49 20.97 -10.31 -4.96
C GLN A 49 20.88 -9.02 -4.12
N LEU A 50 20.28 -7.97 -4.68
CA LEU A 50 20.08 -6.70 -3.95
C LEU A 50 19.27 -6.89 -2.67
N ARG A 51 18.26 -7.78 -2.71
CA ARG A 51 17.45 -8.11 -1.52
C ARG A 51 18.27 -8.80 -0.44
N ALA A 52 19.15 -9.72 -0.80
CA ALA A 52 20.05 -10.37 0.16
C ALA A 52 21.02 -9.38 0.79
N GLU A 53 21.61 -8.47 -0.01
CA GLU A 53 22.50 -7.41 0.47
C GLU A 53 21.77 -6.45 1.43
N ILE A 54 20.54 -6.03 1.11
CA ILE A 54 19.72 -5.19 1.99
C ILE A 54 19.41 -5.91 3.31
N GLU A 55 19.03 -7.19 3.29
CA GLU A 55 18.77 -7.94 4.54
C GLU A 55 20.01 -8.01 5.42
N ALA A 56 21.19 -8.23 4.83
CA ALA A 56 22.46 -8.26 5.56
C ALA A 56 22.82 -6.89 6.14
N LEU A 57 22.65 -5.81 5.36
CA LEU A 57 22.96 -4.44 5.79
C LEU A 57 21.99 -3.88 6.84
N THR A 58 20.79 -4.43 6.94
CA THR A 58 19.73 -3.95 7.84
C THR A 58 19.49 -4.89 9.01
N ASP A 59 20.42 -5.82 9.27
CA ASP A 59 20.30 -6.82 10.34
C ASP A 59 18.92 -7.52 10.34
N SER A 60 18.46 -7.91 9.15
CA SER A 60 17.17 -8.59 8.95
C SER A 60 15.93 -7.77 9.35
N TRP A 61 15.99 -6.44 9.30
CA TRP A 61 14.87 -5.53 9.66
C TRP A 61 13.54 -5.95 9.03
N LEU A 62 13.53 -6.18 7.71
CA LEU A 62 12.30 -6.52 7.00
C LEU A 62 11.83 -7.94 7.33
N THR A 63 12.73 -8.89 7.51
CA THR A 63 12.37 -10.23 8.00
C THR A 63 11.66 -10.14 9.35
N LEU A 64 12.11 -9.29 10.27
CA LEU A 64 11.44 -9.06 11.56
C LEU A 64 10.06 -8.41 11.38
N ALA A 65 9.96 -7.37 10.54
CA ALA A 65 8.68 -6.74 10.23
C ALA A 65 7.68 -7.72 9.59
N LEU A 66 8.14 -8.57 8.67
CA LEU A 66 7.34 -9.60 8.02
C LEU A 66 6.81 -10.65 8.99
N LYS A 67 7.56 -11.02 10.05
CA LYS A 67 7.06 -11.91 11.09
C LYS A 67 5.82 -11.32 11.77
N ALA A 68 5.87 -10.05 12.17
CA ALA A 68 4.73 -9.36 12.78
C ALA A 68 3.55 -9.25 11.80
N LEU A 69 3.79 -8.81 10.56
CA LEU A 69 2.76 -8.67 9.53
C LEU A 69 2.09 -10.01 9.19
N THR A 70 2.87 -11.10 9.13
CA THR A 70 2.35 -12.44 8.84
C THR A 70 1.53 -12.99 10.00
N LEU A 71 1.94 -12.74 11.25
CA LEU A 71 1.16 -13.09 12.44
C LEU A 71 -0.18 -12.34 12.50
N ILE A 72 -0.22 -11.07 12.08
CA ILE A 72 -1.46 -10.33 11.95
C ILE A 72 -2.32 -10.92 10.84
N HIS A 73 -1.71 -11.22 9.69
CA HIS A 73 -2.39 -11.76 8.51
C HIS A 73 -3.03 -13.14 8.75
N SER A 74 -2.45 -13.96 9.63
CA SER A 74 -3.00 -15.29 9.96
C SER A 74 -4.19 -15.26 10.92
N ARG A 75 -4.47 -14.12 11.59
CA ARG A 75 -5.58 -13.96 12.52
C ARG A 75 -6.85 -13.50 11.78
N SER A 76 -7.94 -14.24 11.97
CA SER A 76 -9.23 -14.00 11.30
C SER A 76 -9.88 -12.65 11.63
N ASN A 77 -9.54 -12.06 12.78
CA ASN A 77 -10.08 -10.79 13.27
C ASN A 77 -9.08 -9.62 13.19
N CYS A 78 -7.97 -9.78 12.47
CA CYS A 78 -6.98 -8.71 12.30
C CYS A 78 -6.74 -8.42 10.81
N VAL A 79 -6.41 -7.17 10.50
CA VAL A 79 -6.21 -6.70 9.12
C VAL A 79 -5.01 -5.78 9.05
N ASN A 80 -4.11 -6.04 8.10
CA ASN A 80 -3.03 -5.13 7.77
C ASN A 80 -3.52 -4.03 6.80
N ILE A 81 -3.19 -2.78 7.12
CA ILE A 81 -3.47 -1.59 6.30
C ILE A 81 -2.17 -0.79 6.18
N LEU A 82 -1.82 -0.38 4.97
CA LEU A 82 -0.64 0.46 4.72
C LEU A 82 -1.09 1.87 4.38
N VAL A 83 -0.59 2.86 5.12
CA VAL A 83 -0.73 4.28 4.79
C VAL A 83 0.66 4.86 4.58
N THR A 84 0.94 5.40 3.38
CA THR A 84 2.27 5.90 3.01
C THR A 84 2.21 7.25 2.33
N THR A 85 3.20 8.11 2.56
CA THR A 85 3.37 9.40 1.86
C THR A 85 3.89 9.23 0.43
N THR A 86 4.25 8.02 0.01
CA THR A 86 4.66 7.71 -1.37
C THR A 86 3.44 7.74 -2.30
N GLN A 87 3.61 8.26 -3.53
CA GLN A 87 2.57 8.19 -4.56
C GLN A 87 2.13 6.73 -4.81
N LEU A 88 0.85 6.52 -5.11
CA LEU A 88 0.26 5.17 -5.12
C LEU A 88 1.01 4.18 -6.03
N ILE A 89 1.32 4.55 -7.28
CA ILE A 89 1.98 3.62 -8.21
C ILE A 89 3.39 3.20 -7.73
N PRO A 90 4.30 4.12 -7.38
CA PRO A 90 5.57 3.74 -6.75
C PRO A 90 5.42 2.98 -5.43
N ALA A 91 4.41 3.30 -4.61
CA ALA A 91 4.15 2.57 -3.36
C ALA A 91 3.82 1.10 -3.62
N LEU A 92 2.97 0.81 -4.61
CA LEU A 92 2.65 -0.56 -5.02
C LEU A 92 3.88 -1.30 -5.55
N ALA A 93 4.74 -0.62 -6.31
CA ALA A 93 6.01 -1.19 -6.76
C ALA A 93 6.93 -1.55 -5.59
N LYS A 94 7.08 -0.65 -4.59
CA LYS A 94 7.83 -0.93 -3.35
C LYS A 94 7.25 -2.14 -2.64
N VAL A 95 5.94 -2.19 -2.44
CA VAL A 95 5.28 -3.32 -1.75
C VAL A 95 5.57 -4.65 -2.45
N LEU A 96 5.52 -4.70 -3.79
CA LEU A 96 5.88 -5.91 -4.54
C LEU A 96 7.38 -6.24 -4.40
N LEU A 97 8.26 -5.28 -4.67
CA LEU A 97 9.71 -5.48 -4.64
C LEU A 97 10.24 -5.85 -3.26
N TYR A 98 9.55 -5.42 -2.19
CA TYR A 98 9.89 -5.78 -0.82
C TYR A 98 9.20 -7.06 -0.33
N GLY A 99 8.46 -7.78 -1.18
CA GLY A 99 7.80 -9.04 -0.81
C GLY A 99 6.62 -8.88 0.14
N LEU A 100 6.07 -7.67 0.25
CA LEU A 100 4.97 -7.34 1.15
C LEU A 100 3.58 -7.58 0.52
N GLY A 101 3.54 -7.94 -0.77
CA GLY A 101 2.30 -8.03 -1.52
C GLY A 101 1.32 -9.10 -1.04
N THR A 102 1.81 -10.15 -0.37
CA THR A 102 0.97 -11.21 0.18
C THR A 102 0.22 -10.78 1.44
N VAL A 103 0.84 -9.94 2.28
CA VAL A 103 0.29 -9.50 3.58
C VAL A 103 -0.52 -8.20 3.50
N PHE A 104 -0.36 -7.41 2.43
CA PHE A 104 -1.18 -6.22 2.17
C PHE A 104 -2.05 -6.42 0.92
N PRO A 105 -3.36 -6.66 1.08
CA PRO A 105 -4.29 -6.56 -0.04
C PRO A 105 -4.22 -5.17 -0.69
N ILE A 106 -4.30 -5.08 -2.02
CA ILE A 106 -4.13 -3.81 -2.73
C ILE A 106 -5.17 -2.75 -2.31
N GLU A 107 -6.41 -3.16 -2.02
CA GLU A 107 -7.44 -2.30 -1.47
C GLU A 107 -7.11 -1.73 -0.09
N ASN A 108 -6.13 -2.27 0.62
CA ASN A 108 -5.71 -1.81 1.95
C ASN A 108 -4.46 -0.91 1.89
N ILE A 109 -4.05 -0.45 0.70
CA ILE A 109 -2.91 0.45 0.51
C ILE A 109 -3.42 1.85 0.17
N TYR A 110 -3.14 2.80 1.04
CA TYR A 110 -3.55 4.20 0.94
C TYR A 110 -2.33 5.10 0.73
N SER A 111 -2.41 5.96 -0.29
CA SER A 111 -1.40 6.99 -0.56
C SER A 111 -1.85 8.32 0.05
N ALA A 112 -1.10 8.78 1.04
CA ALA A 112 -1.28 10.03 1.76
C ALA A 112 -0.66 11.24 1.04
N THR A 113 0.03 11.05 -0.10
CA THR A 113 0.83 12.10 -0.77
C THR A 113 0.07 13.41 -1.01
N LYS A 114 -1.24 13.34 -1.27
CA LYS A 114 -2.06 14.54 -1.56
C LYS A 114 -2.93 15.00 -0.40
N ILE A 115 -3.34 14.08 0.48
CA ILE A 115 -4.39 14.35 1.48
C ILE A 115 -3.89 14.24 2.92
N GLY A 116 -2.65 13.82 3.14
CA GLY A 116 -2.08 13.57 4.46
C GLY A 116 -2.55 12.26 5.10
N LYS A 117 -1.81 11.77 6.11
CA LYS A 117 -2.13 10.52 6.81
C LYS A 117 -3.43 10.60 7.61
N GLU A 118 -3.73 11.74 8.22
CA GLU A 118 -4.99 11.99 8.96
C GLU A 118 -6.22 11.71 8.10
N SER A 119 -6.32 12.32 6.92
CA SER A 119 -7.42 12.07 5.98
C SER A 119 -7.48 10.60 5.52
N CYS A 120 -6.34 9.91 5.41
CA CYS A 120 -6.33 8.48 5.13
C CYS A 120 -6.89 7.66 6.31
N PHE A 121 -6.55 8.02 7.55
CA PHE A 121 -7.11 7.38 8.74
C PHE A 121 -8.62 7.54 8.82
N GLU A 122 -9.16 8.72 8.54
CA GLU A 122 -10.62 8.93 8.47
C GLU A 122 -11.29 8.01 7.46
N ARG A 123 -10.72 7.85 6.26
CA ARG A 123 -11.24 6.94 5.23
C ARG A 123 -11.17 5.47 5.66
N VAL A 124 -10.11 5.09 6.38
CA VAL A 124 -9.99 3.76 6.98
C VAL A 124 -11.07 3.55 8.05
N ILE A 125 -11.30 4.53 8.92
CA ILE A 125 -12.34 4.50 9.94
C ILE A 125 -13.73 4.38 9.32
N GLN A 126 -14.01 5.16 8.27
CA GLN A 126 -15.28 5.08 7.53
C GLN A 126 -15.50 3.70 6.89
N ARG A 127 -14.45 3.05 6.39
CA ARG A 127 -14.55 1.74 5.74
C ARG A 127 -14.76 0.60 6.73
N PHE A 128 -14.01 0.57 7.84
CA PHE A 128 -14.02 -0.54 8.79
C PHE A 128 -14.96 -0.34 9.98
N GLY A 129 -15.47 0.88 10.18
CA GLY A 129 -16.45 1.24 11.21
C GLY A 129 -15.83 1.48 12.59
N ARG A 130 -16.62 1.98 13.54
CA ARG A 130 -16.10 2.38 14.87
C ARG A 130 -16.02 1.25 15.90
N LYS A 131 -16.55 0.07 15.58
CA LYS A 131 -16.54 -1.11 16.47
C LYS A 131 -15.30 -1.99 16.25
N VAL A 132 -14.15 -1.36 15.97
CA VAL A 132 -12.86 -2.03 15.80
C VAL A 132 -11.79 -1.23 16.55
N VAL A 133 -10.72 -1.90 16.93
CA VAL A 133 -9.56 -1.24 17.55
C VAL A 133 -8.53 -0.95 16.46
N TYR A 134 -8.22 0.33 16.28
CA TYR A 134 -7.17 0.76 15.36
C TYR A 134 -5.86 0.93 16.11
N ILE A 135 -4.80 0.30 15.62
CA ILE A 135 -3.45 0.48 16.15
C ILE A 135 -2.63 1.10 15.02
N VAL A 136 -2.06 2.27 15.29
CA VAL A 136 -1.18 2.97 14.35
C VAL A 136 0.25 2.60 14.68
N VAL A 137 0.99 2.11 13.68
CA VAL A 137 2.41 1.75 13.81
C VAL A 137 3.21 2.61 12.83
N GLY A 138 4.28 3.25 13.30
CA GLY A 138 5.18 4.01 12.46
C GLY A 138 6.21 4.81 13.23
N ASP A 139 7.22 5.30 12.53
CA ASP A 139 8.36 6.02 13.10
C ASP A 139 8.20 7.55 13.02
N GLY A 140 7.29 8.04 12.17
CA GLY A 140 7.12 9.46 11.89
C GLY A 140 6.17 10.21 12.83
N VAL A 141 6.36 11.53 12.90
CA VAL A 141 5.49 12.43 13.68
C VAL A 141 4.10 12.60 13.09
N GLU A 142 3.94 12.42 11.78
CA GLU A 142 2.66 12.64 11.08
C GLU A 142 1.61 11.58 11.49
N GLU A 143 2.01 10.31 11.50
CA GLU A 143 1.17 9.18 11.95
C GLU A 143 0.92 9.24 13.45
N GLU A 144 1.89 9.68 14.26
CA GLU A 144 1.70 9.85 15.69
C GLU A 144 0.65 10.93 15.98
N GLN A 145 0.76 12.10 15.35
CA GLN A 145 -0.21 13.18 15.52
C GLN A 145 -1.60 12.77 15.01
N GLY A 146 -1.68 12.13 13.84
CA GLY A 146 -2.94 11.62 13.30
C GLY A 146 -3.59 10.57 14.22
N SER A 147 -2.79 9.69 14.84
CA SER A 147 -3.29 8.68 15.78
C SER A 147 -3.94 9.31 17.02
N LYS A 148 -3.28 10.33 17.61
CA LYS A 148 -3.77 11.05 18.80
C LYS A 148 -5.10 11.75 18.54
N LYS A 149 -5.25 12.40 17.37
CA LYS A 149 -6.51 13.09 17.00
C LYS A 149 -7.71 12.15 16.94
N HIS A 150 -7.51 10.90 16.55
CA HIS A 150 -8.56 9.88 16.45
C HIS A 150 -8.61 8.93 17.65
N ASN A 151 -7.84 9.21 18.73
CA ASN A 151 -7.72 8.34 19.92
C ASN A 151 -7.33 6.89 19.57
N MET A 152 -6.47 6.72 18.57
CA MET A 152 -5.93 5.41 18.19
C MET A 152 -4.60 5.18 18.92
N PRO A 153 -4.41 4.04 19.62
CA PRO A 153 -3.11 3.66 20.16
C PRO A 153 -2.00 3.75 19.12
N PHE A 154 -0.87 4.33 19.51
CA PHE A 154 0.31 4.50 18.67
C PHE A 154 1.46 3.63 19.17
N TRP A 155 2.07 2.89 18.27
CA TRP A 155 3.29 2.12 18.51
C TRP A 155 4.41 2.68 17.62
N ARG A 156 5.46 3.20 18.23
CA ARG A 156 6.64 3.69 17.52
C ARG A 156 7.60 2.54 17.18
#